data_AF-A0A1F2XQW0-F1
#
_entry.id   AF-A0A1F2XQW0-F1
#
_cell.length_a   1.000
_cell.length_b   1.000
_cell.length_c   1.000
_cell.angle_alpha   90.00
_cell.angle_beta   90.00
_cell.angle_gamma   90.00
#
_symmetry.space_group_name_H-M   'P 1'
#
loop_
_entity.id
_entity.type
_entity.pdbx_description
1 polymer ?
#
loop_
_entity_poly.entity_id
_entity_poly.type
_entity_poly.pdbx_seq_one_letter_code
_entity_poly.pdbx_strand_id
1 'polypeptide(L)' 'MERLRTLSEAECYLRCYGSRGSEDSVKVLRPSELGGEPDLAAEPSEVGERLRRLLELRLDSHEAEAA' A
#
# COMPACT_ATOMS: atom_id res chain seq x y z
N MET A 1 -28.93 1.87 24.92
CA MET A 1 -27.73 1.95 24.07
C MET A 1 -27.05 3.27 24.37
N GLU A 2 -25.96 3.25 25.13
CA GLU A 2 -25.12 4.45 25.30
C GLU A 2 -24.45 4.77 23.96
N ARG A 3 -24.58 6.03 23.50
CA ARG A 3 -23.85 6.48 22.32
C ARG A 3 -22.39 6.62 22.70
N LEU A 4 -21.53 5.77 22.13
CA LEU A 4 -20.09 5.90 22.26
C LEU A 4 -19.67 7.26 21.73
N ARG A 5 -18.77 7.93 22.47
CA ARG A 5 -18.12 9.17 22.05
C ARG A 5 -17.50 8.98 20.65
N THR A 6 -17.68 9.96 19.79
CA THR A 6 -16.97 10.03 18.51
C THR A 6 -15.47 10.22 18.76
N LEU A 7 -14.66 9.34 18.18
CA LEU A 7 -13.21 9.45 18.22
C LEU A 7 -12.77 10.53 17.22
N SER A 8 -11.72 11.26 17.57
CA SER A 8 -10.96 12.04 16.60
C SER A 8 -10.20 11.12 15.64
N GLU A 9 -9.77 11.65 14.50
CA GLU A 9 -8.98 10.90 13.53
C GLU A 9 -7.71 10.30 14.15
N ALA A 10 -6.99 11.09 14.95
CA ALA A 10 -5.79 10.62 15.65
C ALA A 10 -6.07 9.45 16.62
N GLU A 11 -7.20 9.50 17.33
CA GLU A 11 -7.60 8.42 18.25
C GLU A 11 -8.02 7.15 17.51
N CYS A 12 -8.68 7.29 16.34
CA CYS A 12 -8.96 6.17 15.45
C CYS A 12 -7.66 5.53 14.95
N TYR A 13 -6.69 6.33 14.49
CA TYR A 13 -5.40 5.84 14.03
C TYR A 13 -4.65 5.08 15.13
N LEU A 14 -4.56 5.64 16.33
CA LEU A 14 -3.89 4.97 17.47
C LEU A 14 -4.57 3.65 17.86
N ARG A 15 -5.90 3.59 17.78
CA ARG A 15 -6.65 2.37 18.10
C ARG A 15 -6.47 1.28 17.04
N CYS A 16 -6.40 1.66 15.77
CA CYS A 16 -6.27 0.71 14.66
C CYS A 16 -4.82 0.24 14.43
N TYR A 17 -3.85 1.11 14.66
CA TYR A 17 -2.46 0.87 14.26
C TYR A 17 -1.48 0.86 15.44
N GLY A 18 -1.98 1.02 16.67
CA GLY A 18 -1.17 1.14 17.88
C GLY A 18 -0.49 2.51 17.99
N SER A 19 0.17 2.75 19.12
CA SER A 19 1.03 3.93 19.28
C SER A 19 2.40 3.64 18.68
N ARG A 20 2.96 4.63 17.96
CA ARG A 20 4.30 4.52 17.38
C ARG A 20 5.31 4.21 18.49
N GLY A 21 5.88 2.99 18.49
CA GLY A 21 6.81 2.51 19.51
C GLY A 21 6.25 1.44 20.46
N SER A 22 4.97 1.06 20.36
CA SER A 22 4.47 -0.17 21.01
C SER A 22 4.81 -1.40 20.18
N GLU A 23 5.07 -2.53 20.82
CA GLU A 23 5.34 -3.82 20.16
C GLU A 23 4.21 -4.23 19.20
N ASP A 24 2.95 -3.89 19.52
CA ASP A 24 1.75 -4.15 18.70
C ASP A 24 1.44 -3.05 17.66
N SER A 25 2.41 -2.19 17.30
CA SER A 25 2.19 -1.13 16.30
C SER A 25 2.58 -1.54 14.88
N VAL A 26 1.87 -1.00 13.89
CA VAL A 26 2.24 -1.15 12.49
C VAL A 26 3.56 -0.41 12.24
N LYS A 27 4.58 -1.16 11.81
CA LYS A 27 5.89 -0.63 11.45
C LYS A 27 5.92 -0.32 9.96
N VAL A 28 6.12 0.94 9.61
CA VAL A 28 6.43 1.35 8.24
C VAL A 28 7.92 1.12 8.04
N LEU A 29 8.27 0.11 7.24
CA LEU A 29 9.65 -0.17 6.88
C LEU A 29 10.03 0.58 5.60
N ARG A 30 11.23 1.14 5.58
CA ARG A 30 11.87 1.67 4.38
C ARG A 30 12.31 0.48 3.52
N PRO A 31 12.28 0.57 2.18
CA PRO A 31 12.75 -0.51 1.31
C PRO A 31 14.18 -0.99 1.62
N SER A 32 15.06 -0.05 2.01
CA SER A 32 16.41 -0.33 2.50
C SER A 32 16.47 -1.27 3.71
N GLU A 33 15.42 -1.29 4.55
CA GLU A 33 15.30 -2.16 5.73
C GLU A 33 14.79 -3.57 5.38
N LEU A 34 14.23 -3.75 4.18
CA LEU A 34 13.69 -5.02 3.68
C LEU A 34 14.69 -5.81 2.82
N GLY A 35 15.95 -5.36 2.77
CA GLY A 35 17.03 -6.07 2.06
C GLY A 35 17.12 -5.78 0.56
N GLY A 36 16.51 -4.69 0.09
CA GLY A 36 16.72 -4.23 -1.28
C GLY A 36 16.13 -2.84 -1.47
N GLU A 37 16.99 -1.85 -1.73
CA GLU A 37 16.52 -0.67 -2.44
C GLU A 37 16.18 -1.12 -3.86
N PRO A 38 14.94 -0.91 -4.34
CA PRO A 38 14.63 -1.19 -5.73
C PRO A 38 15.53 -0.29 -6.57
N ASP A 39 16.40 -0.90 -7.38
CA ASP A 39 17.20 -0.15 -8.34
C ASP A 39 16.26 0.41 -9.40
N LEU A 40 15.87 1.67 -9.23
CA LEU A 40 14.98 2.38 -10.14
C LEU A 40 15.64 2.62 -11.51
N ALA A 41 16.96 2.44 -11.62
CA ALA A 41 17.70 2.49 -12.87
C ALA A 41 17.93 1.10 -13.48
N ALA A 42 17.53 0.03 -12.81
CA ALA A 42 17.60 -1.31 -13.38
C ALA A 42 16.61 -1.41 -14.54
N GLU A 43 17.10 -1.91 -15.67
CA GLU A 43 16.24 -2.28 -16.79
C GLU A 43 15.15 -3.26 -16.30
N PRO A 44 13.89 -3.07 -16.72
CA PRO A 44 12.82 -3.94 -16.32
C PRO A 44 13.14 -5.38 -16.72
N SER A 45 13.05 -6.30 -15.76
CA SER A 45 13.19 -7.72 -16.07
C SER A 45 12.17 -8.14 -17.12
N GLU A 46 12.51 -9.13 -17.94
CA GLU A 46 11.58 -9.69 -18.94
C GLU A 46 10.25 -10.13 -18.31
N VAL A 47 10.30 -10.66 -17.08
CA VAL A 47 9.11 -11.01 -16.29
C VAL A 47 8.29 -9.77 -15.92
N GLY A 48 8.95 -8.69 -15.49
CA GLY A 48 8.30 -7.41 -15.17
C GLY A 48 7.63 -6.79 -16.39
N GLU A 49 8.32 -6.80 -17.53
CA GLU A 49 7.79 -6.31 -18.81
C GLU A 49 6.59 -7.13 -19.29
N ARG A 50 6.63 -8.46 -19.11
CA ARG A 50 5.47 -9.34 -19.39
C ARG A 50 4.28 -9.01 -18.49
N LEU A 51 4.51 -8.78 -17.20
CA LEU A 51 3.46 -8.40 -16.25
C LEU A 51 2.86 -7.03 -16.59
N ARG A 52 3.68 -6.05 -16.96
CA ARG A 52 3.24 -4.72 -17.40
C ARG A 52 2.25 -4.82 -18.56
N ARG A 53 2.58 -5.59 -19.60
CA ARG A 53 1.70 -5.77 -20.77
C ARG A 53 0.35 -6.41 -20.42
N LEU A 54 0.35 -7.41 -19.53
CA LEU A 54 -0.90 -8.04 -19.08
C LEU A 54 -1.78 -7.07 -18.30
N LEU A 55 -1.17 -6.19 -17.50
CA LEU A 55 -1.89 -5.15 -16.77
C LEU A 55 -2.50 -4.12 -17.73
N GLU A 56 -1.72 -3.64 -18.71
CA GLU A 56 -2.18 -2.67 -19.71
C GLU A 56 -3.41 -3.19 -20.48
N LEU A 57 -3.36 -4.43 -20.96
CA LEU A 57 -4.51 -5.08 -21.60
C LEU A 57 -5.75 -5.13 -20.70
N ARG A 58 -5.57 -5.30 -19.38
CA ARG A 58 -6.68 -5.31 -18.42
C ARG A 58 -7.23 -3.91 -18.17
N LEU A 59 -6.38 -2.89 -18.12
CA LEU A 59 -6.79 -1.50 -17.94
C LEU A 59 -7.58 -0.99 -19.15
N ASP A 60 -7.09 -1.26 -20.37
CA ASP A 60 -7.80 -0.91 -21.61
C ASP A 60 -9.20 -1.55 -21.66
N SER A 61 -9.36 -2.76 -21.11
CA SER A 61 -10.67 -3.43 -21.03
C SER A 61 -11.64 -2.76 -20.06
N HIS A 62 -11.14 -2.04 -19.06
CA HIS A 62 -11.95 -1.41 -18.02
C HIS A 62 -12.39 0.01 -18.41
N GLU A 63 -11.62 0.72 -19.24
CA GLU A 63 -12.01 2.07 -19.72
C GLU A 63 -13.30 2.05 -20.56
N ALA A 64 -13.61 0.92 -21.22
CA ALA A 64 -14.85 0.74 -21.97
C ALA A 64 -16.12 0.65 -21.10
N GLU A 65 -16.02 0.33 -19.80
CA GLU A 65 -17.16 0.25 -18.88
C GLU A 65 -17.49 1.59 -18.19
N ALA A 66 -16.61 2.59 -18.33
CA ALA A 66 -16.73 3.90 -17.68
C ALA A 66 -17.23 5.03 -18.60
N ALA A 67 -17.56 4.72 -19.86
CA ALA A 67 -18.08 5.65 -20.88
C ALA A 67 -19.57 5.42 -21.16
#